data_AF-A0A816G471-F1
#
_entry.id   AF-A0A816G471-F1
#
_cell.length_a   1.000
_cell.length_b   1.000
_cell.length_c   1.000
_cell.angle_alpha   90.00
_cell.angle_beta   90.00
_cell.angle_gamma   90.00
#
_symmetry.space_group_name_H-M   'P 1'
#
loop_
_entity.id
_entity.type
_entity.pdbx_description
1 polymer ?
#
loop_
_entity_poly.entity_id
_entity_poly.type
_entity_poly.pdbx_seq_one_letter_code
_entity_poly.pdbx_strand_id
1 'polypeptide(L)'
;MTASKGEIQRLIECCICCDYLNDVRETPCCHQLFCLACIQGWLQKSTKNCPRCRSTTLTEQSLLKNIVIQRFVDNLLFECPNALHGCEAKVAKSDLVKHKRLCAFSSEKLAAKQQAKLEESRTILFRCKEGKTQITDNVLYDLANLFYTEHDYDSAKECIELMKEKEHSQKIIILQAQVERDTNHYDKALALYIKAYRYANS
;
A
#
# COMPACT_ATOMS: atom_id res chain seq x y z
N MET A 1 -30.94 -18.02 21.82
CA MET A 1 -30.74 -16.57 21.63
C MET A 1 -29.31 -16.38 21.13
N THR A 2 -29.11 -15.84 19.93
CA THR A 2 -27.76 -15.57 19.39
C THR A 2 -27.65 -14.08 19.13
N ALA A 3 -26.73 -13.41 19.82
CA ALA A 3 -26.42 -12.02 19.52
C ALA A 3 -25.83 -11.92 18.10
N SER A 4 -26.34 -11.00 17.29
CA SER A 4 -25.81 -10.73 15.96
C SER A 4 -24.47 -10.00 16.05
N LYS A 5 -23.64 -10.14 15.01
CA LYS A 5 -22.35 -9.45 14.90
C LYS A 5 -22.49 -7.93 15.10
N GLY A 6 -23.54 -7.32 14.55
CA GLY A 6 -23.80 -5.88 14.67
C GLY A 6 -24.28 -5.43 16.05
N GLU A 7 -24.87 -6.31 16.85
CA GLU A 7 -25.18 -6.02 18.26
C GLU A 7 -23.92 -6.00 19.11
N ILE A 8 -23.01 -6.95 18.89
CA ILE A 8 -21.72 -7.01 19.60
C ILE A 8 -20.85 -5.81 19.22
N GLN A 9 -20.80 -5.45 17.93
CA GLN A 9 -20.00 -4.34 17.43
C GLN A 9 -20.39 -2.99 18.06
N ARG A 10 -21.69 -2.73 18.26
CA ARG A 10 -22.17 -1.50 18.93
C ARG A 10 -21.73 -1.36 20.38
N LEU A 11 -21.37 -2.45 21.06
CA LEU A 11 -20.87 -2.41 22.45
C LEU A 11 -19.41 -1.97 22.54
N ILE A 12 -18.68 -2.03 21.43
CA ILE A 12 -17.23 -1.79 21.35
C ILE A 12 -16.86 -0.61 20.45
N GLU A 13 -17.86 0.14 19.99
CA GLU A 13 -17.71 1.35 19.19
C GLU A 13 -17.99 2.60 20.02
N CYS A 14 -17.19 3.63 19.81
CA CYS A 14 -17.41 4.95 20.37
C CYS A 14 -18.43 5.72 19.53
N CYS A 15 -19.55 6.14 20.12
CA CYS A 15 -20.58 6.89 19.37
C CYS A 15 -20.18 8.34 19.03
N ILE A 16 -19.00 8.81 19.46
CA ILE A 16 -18.49 10.15 19.11
C ILE A 16 -17.65 10.11 17.84
N CYS A 17 -16.70 9.17 17.74
CA CYS A 17 -15.83 9.04 16.56
C CYS A 17 -16.28 7.95 15.57
N CYS A 18 -17.32 7.19 15.90
CA CYS A 18 -17.85 6.09 15.09
C CYS A 18 -16.78 5.05 14.72
N ASP A 19 -15.89 4.74 15.67
CA ASP A 19 -14.80 3.79 15.52
C ASP A 19 -14.64 2.95 16.80
N TYR A 20 -13.91 1.84 16.73
CA TYR A 20 -13.62 0.96 17.85
C TYR A 20 -12.96 1.72 19.00
N LEU A 21 -13.47 1.50 20.22
CA LEU A 21 -13.05 2.20 21.43
C LEU A 21 -11.52 2.16 21.63
N ASN A 22 -10.92 3.31 21.93
CA ASN A 22 -9.49 3.44 22.22
C ASN A 22 -9.29 4.15 23.56
N ASP A 23 -8.48 3.57 24.44
CA ASP A 23 -8.35 3.99 25.83
C ASP A 23 -9.73 4.15 26.52
N VAL A 24 -10.42 3.01 26.65
CA VAL A 24 -11.86 2.93 26.97
C VAL A 24 -12.17 3.58 28.32
N ARG A 25 -13.14 4.48 28.31
CA ARG A 25 -13.70 5.14 29.49
C ARG A 25 -15.19 4.87 29.61
N GLU A 26 -15.60 4.48 30.80
CA GLU A 26 -16.98 4.26 31.19
C GLU A 26 -17.50 5.44 32.00
N THR A 27 -18.71 5.89 31.67
CA THR A 27 -19.38 6.95 32.42
C THR A 27 -20.10 6.37 33.65
N PRO A 28 -19.93 6.93 34.86
CA PRO A 28 -20.62 6.43 36.06
C PRO A 28 -22.12 6.69 36.04
N CYS A 29 -22.62 7.60 35.19
CA CYS A 29 -24.02 7.98 35.14
C CYS A 29 -24.92 7.03 34.31
N CYS A 30 -24.37 6.34 33.30
CA CYS A 30 -25.15 5.47 32.43
C CYS A 30 -24.34 4.30 31.83
N HIS A 31 -23.13 4.06 32.34
CA HIS A 31 -22.27 2.94 31.94
C HIS A 31 -21.95 2.89 30.44
N GLN A 32 -21.98 4.03 29.77
CA GLN A 32 -21.64 4.11 28.35
C GLN A 32 -20.13 4.24 28.17
N LEU A 33 -19.64 3.60 27.11
CA LEU A 33 -18.22 3.53 26.80
C LEU A 33 -17.85 4.56 25.72
N PHE A 34 -16.72 5.23 25.91
CA PHE A 34 -16.16 6.20 24.99
C PHE A 34 -14.64 6.04 24.90
N CYS A 35 -14.02 6.54 23.84
CA CYS A 35 -12.58 6.78 23.84
C CYS A 35 -12.25 7.92 24.80
N LEU A 36 -11.15 7.83 25.55
CA LEU A 36 -10.71 8.90 26.46
C LEU A 36 -10.69 10.28 25.77
N ALA A 37 -9.98 10.38 24.65
CA ALA A 37 -9.82 11.64 23.92
C ALA A 37 -11.18 12.20 23.44
N CYS A 38 -12.11 11.33 23.04
CA CYS A 38 -13.43 11.74 22.57
C CYS A 38 -14.28 12.32 23.70
N ILE A 39 -14.36 11.65 24.85
CA ILE A 39 -15.18 12.12 25.97
C ILE A 39 -14.56 13.34 26.65
N GLN A 40 -13.23 13.42 26.75
CA GLN A 40 -12.53 14.64 27.21
C GLN A 40 -12.83 15.82 26.29
N GLY A 41 -12.65 15.64 24.98
CA GLY A 41 -12.94 16.69 24.00
C GLY A 41 -14.41 17.12 23.99
N TRP A 42 -15.34 16.24 24.37
CA TRP A 42 -16.74 16.59 24.58
C TRP A 42 -16.94 17.44 25.84
N LEU A 43 -16.40 16.99 26.99
CA LEU A 43 -16.59 17.67 28.28
C LEU A 43 -15.85 19.01 28.39
N GLN A 44 -14.81 19.21 27.59
CA GLN A 44 -14.09 20.48 27.48
C GLN A 44 -14.86 21.54 26.68
N LYS A 45 -15.84 21.14 25.85
CA LYS A 45 -16.75 22.08 25.18
C LYS A 45 -17.77 22.63 26.20
N SER A 46 -18.45 23.72 25.84
CA SER A 46 -19.46 24.38 26.71
C SER A 46 -20.55 23.43 27.24
N THR A 47 -20.78 22.30 26.56
CA THR A 47 -21.67 21.21 26.97
C THR A 47 -20.99 20.26 27.96
N LYS A 48 -20.96 20.62 29.24
CA LYS A 48 -20.48 19.78 30.35
C LYS A 48 -21.49 18.71 30.76
N ASN A 49 -21.91 17.86 29.82
CA ASN A 49 -22.89 16.80 30.07
C ASN A 49 -22.52 15.50 29.38
N CYS A 50 -23.11 14.39 29.83
CA CYS A 50 -22.94 13.09 29.18
C CYS A 50 -23.54 13.09 27.76
N PRO A 51 -22.78 12.68 26.71
CA PRO A 51 -23.30 12.59 25.34
C PRO A 51 -24.51 11.66 25.20
N ARG A 52 -24.66 10.66 26.09
CA ARG A 52 -25.76 9.70 26.04
C ARG A 52 -26.98 10.13 26.84
N CYS A 53 -26.82 10.30 28.16
CA CYS A 53 -27.94 10.51 29.08
C CYS A 53 -28.14 11.98 29.47
N ARG A 54 -27.29 12.89 28.98
CA ARG A 54 -27.30 14.33 29.27
C ARG A 54 -27.10 14.70 30.75
N SER A 55 -26.65 13.77 31.59
CA SER A 55 -26.30 14.08 32.98
C SER A 55 -25.20 15.14 33.05
N THR A 56 -25.40 16.17 33.89
CA THR A 56 -24.45 17.26 34.15
C THR A 56 -23.47 16.93 35.28
N THR A 57 -23.63 15.80 35.96
CA THR A 57 -22.74 15.34 37.04
C THR A 57 -21.46 14.70 36.52
N LEU A 58 -21.40 14.40 35.22
CA LEU A 58 -20.24 13.78 34.58
C LEU A 58 -19.09 14.79 34.46
N THR A 59 -17.98 14.50 35.13
CA THR A 59 -16.73 15.25 35.01
C THR A 59 -15.63 14.36 34.43
N GLU A 60 -14.56 14.97 33.93
CA GLU A 60 -13.41 14.24 33.40
C GLU A 60 -12.78 13.31 34.46
N GLN A 61 -12.71 13.76 35.71
CA GLN A 61 -12.16 12.99 36.83
C GLN A 61 -13.06 11.82 37.24
N SER A 62 -14.36 11.88 36.93
CA SER A 62 -15.32 10.83 37.24
C SER A 62 -15.31 9.65 36.25
N LEU A 63 -14.55 9.75 35.15
CA LEU A 63 -14.46 8.71 34.12
C LEU A 63 -13.70 7.49 34.62
N LEU A 64 -14.32 6.31 34.48
CA LEU A 64 -13.75 5.05 34.95
C LEU A 64 -13.04 4.34 33.79
N LYS A 65 -11.85 3.76 34.04
CA LYS A 65 -11.17 2.92 33.04
C LYS A 65 -11.88 1.57 32.95
N ASN A 66 -12.29 1.15 31.76
CA ASN A 66 -12.84 -0.19 31.54
C ASN A 66 -11.79 -1.11 30.91
N ILE A 67 -11.00 -1.77 31.76
CA ILE A 67 -9.86 -2.61 31.35
C ILE A 67 -10.33 -3.87 30.62
N VAL A 68 -11.49 -4.42 31.00
CA VAL A 68 -12.03 -5.65 30.39
C VAL A 68 -12.37 -5.40 28.93
N ILE A 69 -13.14 -4.34 28.64
CA ILE A 69 -13.49 -3.98 27.28
C ILE A 69 -12.26 -3.50 26.50
N GLN A 70 -11.35 -2.75 27.14
CA GLN A 70 -10.09 -2.37 26.50
C GLN A 70 -9.31 -3.59 26.00
N ARG A 71 -9.08 -4.59 26.86
CA ARG A 71 -8.40 -5.84 26.47
C ARG A 71 -9.14 -6.58 25.37
N PHE A 72 -10.47 -6.62 25.43
CA PHE A 72 -11.27 -7.25 24.39
C PHE A 72 -11.07 -6.57 23.03
N VAL A 73 -11.18 -5.24 22.98
CA VAL A 73 -11.03 -4.44 21.76
C VAL A 73 -9.60 -4.49 21.23
N ASP A 74 -8.60 -4.51 22.10
CA ASP A 74 -7.18 -4.59 21.72
C ASP A 74 -6.84 -5.88 20.97
N ASN A 75 -7.51 -6.99 21.32
CA ASN A 75 -7.27 -8.31 20.72
C ASN A 75 -8.12 -8.60 19.48
N LEU A 76 -8.97 -7.66 19.04
CA LEU A 76 -9.70 -7.82 17.79
C LEU A 76 -8.72 -7.88 16.62
N LEU A 77 -8.85 -8.89 15.78
CA LEU A 77 -8.00 -9.10 14.61
C LEU A 77 -8.54 -8.32 13.41
N PHE A 78 -7.67 -7.54 12.78
CA PHE A 78 -7.96 -6.80 11.57
C PHE A 78 -7.02 -7.22 10.45
N GLU A 79 -7.52 -7.25 9.23
CA GLU A 79 -6.69 -7.39 8.06
C GLU A 79 -5.84 -6.13 7.87
N CYS A 80 -4.58 -6.34 7.46
CA CYS A 80 -3.71 -5.23 7.13
C CYS A 80 -4.34 -4.39 5.99
N PRO A 81 -4.34 -3.04 6.08
CA PRO A 81 -4.78 -2.20 4.96
C PRO A 81 -4.03 -2.44 3.65
N ASN A 82 -2.81 -3.01 3.72
CA ASN A 82 -2.02 -3.39 2.57
C ASN A 82 -2.32 -4.81 2.06
N ALA A 83 -3.46 -5.40 2.40
CA ALA A 83 -3.87 -6.71 1.91
C ALA A 83 -3.93 -6.77 0.38
N LEU A 84 -4.41 -5.70 -0.26
CA LEU A 84 -4.42 -5.57 -1.73
C LEU A 84 -3.01 -5.54 -2.34
N HIS A 85 -2.00 -5.12 -1.58
CA HIS A 85 -0.60 -5.14 -2.00
C HIS A 85 0.10 -6.47 -1.65
N GLY A 86 -0.61 -7.46 -1.10
CA GLY A 86 -0.10 -8.80 -0.79
C GLY A 86 0.18 -9.06 0.70
N CYS A 87 -0.19 -8.15 1.60
CA CYS A 87 -0.02 -8.41 3.03
C CYS A 87 -1.17 -9.26 3.60
N GLU A 88 -0.92 -10.54 3.84
CA GLU A 88 -1.92 -11.48 4.40
C GLU A 88 -2.04 -11.43 5.94
N ALA A 89 -1.36 -10.48 6.59
CA ALA A 89 -1.32 -10.41 8.05
C ALA A 89 -2.68 -10.02 8.64
N LYS A 90 -3.14 -10.81 9.61
CA LYS A 90 -4.23 -10.48 10.52
C LYS A 90 -3.63 -10.06 11.86
N VAL A 91 -3.85 -8.81 12.26
CA VAL A 91 -3.12 -8.18 13.37
C VAL A 91 -4.11 -7.69 14.41
N ALA A 92 -3.78 -7.89 15.69
CA ALA A 92 -4.54 -7.32 16.80
C ALA A 92 -4.60 -5.79 16.68
N LYS A 93 -5.72 -5.18 17.07
CA LYS A 93 -5.92 -3.73 17.03
C LYS A 93 -4.77 -2.97 17.70
N SER A 94 -4.32 -3.45 18.86
CA SER A 94 -3.23 -2.84 19.63
C SER A 94 -1.90 -2.78 18.86
N ASP A 95 -1.64 -3.75 18.00
CA ASP A 95 -0.39 -3.85 17.24
C ASP A 95 -0.52 -3.32 15.81
N LEU A 96 -1.73 -3.00 15.37
CA LEU A 96 -2.00 -2.54 14.01
C LEU A 96 -1.18 -1.29 13.66
N VAL A 97 -1.01 -0.34 14.59
CA VAL A 97 -0.19 0.86 14.35
C VAL A 97 1.28 0.51 14.13
N LYS A 98 1.84 -0.40 14.94
CA LYS A 98 3.23 -0.87 14.79
C LYS A 98 3.39 -1.63 13.48
N HIS A 99 2.45 -2.52 13.17
CA HIS A 99 2.44 -3.26 11.93
C HIS A 99 2.41 -2.32 10.72
N LYS A 100 1.53 -1.32 10.67
CA LYS A 100 1.45 -0.37 9.54
C LYS A 100 2.80 0.28 9.22
N ARG A 101 3.55 0.69 10.26
CA ARG A 101 4.89 1.30 10.09
C ARG A 101 5.93 0.31 9.59
N LEU A 102 5.83 -0.96 10.01
CA LEU A 102 6.82 -1.99 9.71
C LEU A 102 6.43 -2.89 8.52
N CYS A 103 5.21 -2.76 8.00
CA CYS A 103 4.66 -3.61 6.96
C CYS A 103 5.54 -3.56 5.71
N ALA A 104 6.04 -4.72 5.27
CA ALA A 104 6.88 -4.85 4.06
C ALA A 104 6.15 -4.41 2.78
N PHE A 105 4.81 -4.42 2.82
CA PHE A 105 3.92 -4.04 1.72
C PHE A 105 3.38 -2.62 1.85
N SER A 106 3.96 -1.78 2.72
CA SER A 106 3.64 -0.35 2.72
C SER A 106 4.13 0.29 1.42
N SER A 107 3.42 1.33 0.96
CA SER A 107 3.78 2.07 -0.25
C SER A 107 5.24 2.53 -0.24
N GLU A 108 5.70 3.10 0.87
CA GLU A 108 7.09 3.56 1.05
C GLU A 108 8.11 2.42 0.90
N LYS A 109 7.85 1.25 1.52
CA LYS A 109 8.78 0.11 1.45
C LYS A 109 8.77 -0.56 0.09
N LEU A 110 7.61 -0.66 -0.55
CA LEU A 110 7.49 -1.19 -1.91
C LEU A 110 8.22 -0.28 -2.91
N ALA A 111 8.04 1.04 -2.81
CA ALA A 111 8.76 2.01 -3.63
C ALA A 111 10.28 1.93 -3.41
N ALA A 112 10.74 1.85 -2.16
CA ALA A 112 12.16 1.69 -1.87
C ALA A 112 12.74 0.38 -2.43
N LYS A 113 12.00 -0.73 -2.31
CA LYS A 113 12.39 -2.02 -2.90
C LYS A 113 12.47 -1.95 -4.42
N GLN A 114 11.52 -1.28 -5.05
CA GLN A 114 11.50 -1.08 -6.50
C GLN A 114 12.69 -0.22 -6.96
N GLN A 115 12.97 0.87 -6.25
CA GLN A 115 14.11 1.74 -6.53
C GLN A 115 15.46 1.01 -6.41
N ALA A 116 15.62 0.21 -5.35
CA ALA A 116 16.84 -0.60 -5.17
C ALA A 116 17.02 -1.60 -6.32
N LYS A 117 15.93 -2.24 -6.77
CA LYS A 117 15.95 -3.14 -7.93
C LYS A 117 16.34 -2.41 -9.22
N LEU A 118 15.87 -1.19 -9.43
CA LEU A 118 16.27 -0.36 -10.56
C LEU A 118 17.75 0.01 -10.53
N GLU A 119 18.28 0.38 -9.38
CA GLU A 119 19.70 0.72 -9.22
C GLU A 119 20.62 -0.49 -9.48
N GLU A 120 20.24 -1.67 -8.99
CA GLU A 120 20.93 -2.92 -9.30
C GLU A 120 20.89 -3.21 -10.80
N SER A 121 19.73 -3.04 -11.44
CA SER A 121 19.55 -3.25 -12.87
C SER A 121 20.41 -2.29 -13.71
N ARG A 122 20.51 -1.02 -13.31
CA ARG A 122 21.40 -0.03 -13.94
C ARG A 122 22.87 -0.43 -13.80
N THR A 123 23.25 -0.98 -12.65
CA THR A 123 24.60 -1.48 -12.42
C THR A 123 24.93 -2.66 -13.35
N ILE A 124 23.99 -3.56 -13.56
CA ILE A 124 24.14 -4.68 -14.52
C ILE A 124 24.31 -4.15 -15.94
N LEU A 125 23.45 -3.23 -16.37
CA LEU A 125 23.53 -2.59 -17.68
C LEU A 125 24.89 -1.92 -17.89
N PHE A 126 25.35 -1.14 -16.90
CA PHE A 126 26.66 -0.48 -16.95
C PHE A 126 27.82 -1.48 -17.13
N ARG A 127 27.83 -2.57 -16.35
CA ARG A 127 28.86 -3.63 -16.48
C ARG A 127 28.82 -4.34 -17.83
N CYS A 128 27.62 -4.53 -18.40
CA CYS A 128 27.45 -5.08 -19.74
C CYS A 128 28.06 -4.15 -20.80
N LYS A 129 27.81 -2.83 -20.71
CA LYS A 129 28.36 -1.83 -21.64
C LYS A 129 29.88 -1.79 -21.60
N GLU A 130 30.49 -1.98 -20.44
CA GLU A 130 31.95 -2.05 -20.30
C GLU A 130 32.55 -3.40 -20.74
N GLY A 131 31.74 -4.36 -21.21
CA GLY A 131 32.20 -5.70 -21.56
C GLY A 131 32.66 -6.53 -20.36
N LYS A 132 32.42 -6.06 -19.13
CA LYS A 132 32.80 -6.74 -17.88
C LYS A 132 31.87 -7.90 -17.53
N THR A 133 30.72 -8.00 -18.18
CA THR A 133 29.75 -9.08 -17.97
C THR A 133 29.06 -9.39 -19.29
N GLN A 134 29.04 -10.65 -19.70
CA GLN A 134 28.22 -11.12 -20.82
C GLN A 134 26.87 -11.60 -20.30
N ILE A 135 25.80 -11.03 -20.85
CA ILE A 135 24.42 -11.43 -20.58
C ILE A 135 23.73 -11.78 -21.90
N THR A 136 22.68 -12.60 -21.81
CA THR A 136 21.92 -13.04 -22.97
C THR A 136 20.89 -11.99 -23.39
N ASP A 137 20.42 -12.05 -24.63
CA ASP A 137 19.36 -11.16 -25.14
C ASP A 137 18.07 -11.26 -24.32
N ASN A 138 17.76 -12.43 -23.75
CA ASN A 138 16.60 -12.58 -22.85
C ASN A 138 16.77 -11.78 -21.55
N VAL A 139 17.97 -11.78 -20.95
CA VAL A 139 18.25 -10.98 -19.75
C VAL A 139 18.22 -9.49 -20.07
N LEU A 140 18.77 -9.08 -21.22
CA LEU A 140 18.65 -7.69 -21.70
C LEU A 140 17.18 -7.31 -21.92
N TYR A 141 16.35 -8.24 -22.38
CA TYR A 141 14.92 -7.98 -22.63
C TYR A 141 14.15 -7.80 -21.33
N ASP A 142 14.45 -8.60 -20.31
CA ASP A 142 13.87 -8.45 -18.99
C ASP A 142 14.29 -7.11 -18.33
N LEU A 143 15.56 -6.72 -18.49
CA LEU A 143 16.06 -5.41 -18.05
C LEU A 143 15.36 -4.27 -18.81
N ALA A 144 15.25 -4.36 -20.14
CA ALA A 144 14.60 -3.35 -20.97
C ALA A 144 13.12 -3.16 -20.57
N ASN A 145 12.40 -4.26 -20.34
CA ASN A 145 11.01 -4.19 -19.86
C ASN A 145 10.92 -3.56 -18.49
N LEU A 146 11.80 -3.92 -17.55
CA LEU A 146 11.83 -3.33 -16.22
C LEU A 146 12.02 -1.81 -16.30
N PHE A 147 12.99 -1.34 -17.09
CA PHE A 147 13.23 0.09 -17.29
C PHE A 147 12.05 0.77 -17.97
N TYR A 148 11.45 0.15 -18.99
CA TYR A 148 10.25 0.66 -19.64
C TYR A 148 9.07 0.82 -18.67
N THR A 149 8.78 -0.20 -17.83
CA THR A 149 7.69 -0.14 -16.85
C THR A 149 7.89 0.95 -15.80
N GLU A 150 9.14 1.28 -15.51
CA GLU A 150 9.52 2.31 -14.56
C GLU A 150 9.79 3.67 -15.24
N HIS A 151 9.40 3.79 -16.52
CA HIS A 151 9.51 5.01 -17.33
C HIS A 151 10.96 5.52 -17.54
N ASP A 152 11.94 4.63 -17.40
CA ASP A 152 13.36 4.86 -17.67
C ASP A 152 13.68 4.47 -19.13
N TYR A 153 13.11 5.22 -20.07
CA TYR A 153 13.14 4.88 -21.50
C TYR A 153 14.55 4.88 -22.11
N ASP A 154 15.46 5.72 -21.59
CA ASP A 154 16.84 5.77 -22.05
C ASP A 154 17.56 4.45 -21.73
N SER A 155 17.47 3.97 -20.48
CA SER A 155 18.08 2.70 -20.08
C SER A 155 17.43 1.51 -20.80
N ALA A 156 16.11 1.57 -21.06
CA ALA A 156 15.40 0.56 -21.84
C ALA A 156 15.93 0.49 -23.27
N LYS A 157 16.14 1.65 -23.92
CA LYS A 157 16.68 1.74 -25.26
C LYS A 157 18.11 1.22 -25.34
N GLU A 158 18.96 1.58 -24.38
CA GLU A 158 20.33 1.06 -24.29
C GLU A 158 20.34 -0.47 -24.19
N CYS A 159 19.45 -1.07 -23.40
CA CYS A 159 19.33 -2.54 -23.32
C CYS A 159 18.98 -3.15 -24.68
N ILE A 160 18.03 -2.56 -25.41
CA ILE A 160 17.59 -3.04 -26.74
C ILE A 160 18.71 -2.93 -27.76
N GLU A 161 19.51 -1.86 -27.72
CA GLU A 161 20.60 -1.64 -28.65
C GLU A 161 21.71 -2.68 -28.54
N LEU A 162 21.96 -3.18 -27.32
CA LEU A 162 22.95 -4.22 -27.00
C LEU A 162 22.53 -5.64 -27.44
N MET A 163 21.25 -5.88 -27.71
CA MET A 163 20.77 -7.19 -28.14
C MET A 163 21.20 -7.52 -29.57
N LYS A 164 21.59 -8.77 -29.81
CA LYS A 164 22.02 -9.25 -31.12
C LYS A 164 20.83 -9.57 -32.04
N GLU A 165 19.76 -10.13 -31.48
CA GLU A 165 18.57 -10.58 -32.22
C GLU A 165 17.42 -9.55 -32.19
N LYS A 166 17.72 -8.26 -31.94
CA LYS A 166 16.69 -7.21 -31.81
C LYS A 166 15.76 -7.05 -33.00
N GLU A 167 16.22 -7.44 -34.19
CA GLU A 167 15.43 -7.38 -35.42
C GLU A 167 14.68 -8.68 -35.78
N HIS A 168 14.99 -9.77 -35.09
CA HIS A 168 14.49 -11.11 -35.39
C HIS A 168 13.61 -11.68 -34.28
N SER A 169 13.17 -10.84 -33.35
CA SER A 169 12.32 -11.22 -32.23
C SER A 169 11.14 -10.27 -32.11
N GLN A 170 9.94 -10.78 -32.39
CA GLN A 170 8.71 -9.97 -32.37
C GLN A 170 8.53 -9.21 -31.05
N LYS A 171 8.78 -9.86 -29.91
CA LYS A 171 8.64 -9.27 -28.58
C LYS A 171 9.61 -8.08 -28.36
N ILE A 172 10.82 -8.14 -28.92
CA ILE A 172 11.82 -7.07 -28.81
C ILE A 172 11.41 -5.88 -29.68
N ILE A 173 10.96 -6.15 -30.91
CA ILE A 173 10.49 -5.11 -31.84
C ILE A 173 9.28 -4.36 -31.25
N ILE A 174 8.34 -5.08 -30.61
CA ILE A 174 7.19 -4.46 -29.94
C ILE A 174 7.65 -3.56 -28.79
N LEU A 175 8.55 -4.04 -27.92
CA LEU A 175 9.07 -3.23 -26.82
C LEU A 175 9.79 -1.98 -27.33
N GLN A 176 10.57 -2.09 -28.40
CA GLN A 176 11.21 -0.95 -29.04
C GLN A 176 10.18 0.04 -29.59
N ALA A 177 9.10 -0.43 -30.21
CA ALA A 177 8.02 0.42 -30.70
C ALA A 177 7.31 1.17 -29.55
N GLN A 178 7.13 0.52 -28.41
CA GLN A 178 6.56 1.13 -27.20
C GLN A 178 7.45 2.24 -26.64
N VAL A 179 8.76 1.98 -26.53
CA VAL A 179 9.75 2.99 -26.10
C VAL A 179 9.77 4.20 -27.05
N GLU A 180 9.79 3.97 -28.36
CA GLU A 180 9.76 5.07 -29.35
C GLU A 180 8.45 5.85 -29.30
N ARG A 181 7.31 5.18 -29.05
CA ARG A 181 6.00 5.85 -28.88
C ARG A 181 6.00 6.76 -27.65
N ASP A 182 6.43 6.24 -26.51
CA ASP A 182 6.36 6.96 -25.22
C ASP A 182 7.45 8.04 -25.09
N THR A 183 8.41 8.06 -26.02
CA THR A 183 9.39 9.15 -26.24
C THR A 183 9.00 10.10 -27.39
N ASN A 184 7.75 10.05 -27.88
CA ASN A 184 7.19 10.89 -28.94
C ASN A 184 7.78 10.69 -30.35
N HIS A 185 8.41 9.56 -30.64
CA HIS A 185 8.89 9.19 -31.96
C HIS A 185 7.88 8.33 -32.72
N TYR A 186 6.68 8.89 -32.95
CA TYR A 186 5.52 8.15 -33.47
C TYR A 186 5.76 7.49 -34.84
N ASP A 187 6.46 8.15 -35.76
CA ASP A 187 6.77 7.60 -37.09
C ASP A 187 7.65 6.33 -36.98
N LYS A 188 8.64 6.36 -36.09
CA LYS A 188 9.52 5.22 -35.82
C LYS A 188 8.74 4.09 -35.14
N ALA A 189 7.92 4.42 -34.15
CA ALA A 189 7.06 3.46 -33.47
C ALA A 189 6.12 2.74 -34.46
N LEU A 190 5.47 3.49 -35.36
CA LEU A 190 4.59 2.91 -36.37
C LEU A 190 5.33 1.96 -37.31
N ALA A 191 6.51 2.36 -37.80
CA ALA A 191 7.34 1.49 -38.64
C ALA A 191 7.72 0.18 -37.93
N LEU A 192 8.06 0.25 -36.64
CA LEU A 192 8.37 -0.93 -35.82
C LEU A 192 7.15 -1.82 -35.58
N TYR A 193 5.97 -1.25 -35.30
CA TYR A 193 4.73 -2.03 -35.16
C TYR A 193 4.39 -2.78 -36.45
N ILE A 194 4.54 -2.14 -37.61
CA ILE A 194 4.33 -2.79 -38.91
C ILE A 194 5.35 -3.93 -39.10
N LYS A 195 6.62 -3.73 -38.72
CA LYS A 195 7.65 -4.78 -38.77
C LYS A 195 7.27 -5.98 -37.88
N ALA A 196 6.84 -5.73 -36.65
CA ALA A 196 6.39 -6.77 -35.72
C ALA A 196 5.16 -7.54 -36.24
N TYR A 197 4.21 -6.83 -36.84
CA TYR A 197 3.02 -7.45 -37.45
C TYR A 197 3.41 -8.38 -38.61
N ARG A 198 4.34 -7.97 -39.47
CA ARG A 198 4.83 -8.82 -40.57
C ARG A 198 5.47 -10.09 -40.02
N TYR A 199 6.34 -9.97 -39.01
CA TYR A 199 7.00 -11.11 -38.37
C TYR A 199 5.99 -12.14 -37.79
N ALA A 200 4.86 -11.67 -37.24
CA ALA A 200 3.81 -12.55 -36.70
C ALA A 200 3.06 -13.37 -37.76
N ASN A 201 3.09 -12.90 -39.01
CA ASN A 201 2.33 -13.44 -40.14
C ASN A 201 3.25 -14.01 -41.24
N SER A 202 4.53 -14.24 -40.94
CA SER A 202 5.49 -14.95 -41.81
C SER A 202 5.65 -16.37 -41.32
#